data_AF-A0A147BXQ7-F1
#
_entry.id   AF-A0A147BXQ7-F1
#
_cell.length_a   1.000
_cell.length_b   1.000
_cell.length_c   1.000
_cell.angle_alpha   90.00
_cell.angle_beta   90.00
_cell.angle_gamma   90.00
#
_symmetry.space_group_name_H-M   'P 1'
#
loop_
_entity.id
_entity.type
_entity.pdbx_description
1 polymer ?
#
loop_
_entity_poly.entity_id
_entity_poly.type
_entity_poly.pdbx_seq_one_letter_code
_entity_poly.pdbx_strand_id
1 'polypeptide(L)'
;MNPLRWSSCLWLWFMCANVECLPKFHVSSRDQDDDFPDVFPVTMNYIVDDSHITDNKQKVEAWLSYVTQKAMYEFQVFFHFTLNISYTITYLTSQSDLKS
;
A
#
# COMPACT_ATOMS: atom_id res chain seq x y z
N MET A 1 -19.05 6.13 -51.43
CA MET A 1 -18.46 6.45 -50.11
C MET A 1 -18.85 5.37 -49.13
N ASN A 2 -17.89 4.69 -48.50
CA ASN A 2 -18.17 3.53 -47.64
C ASN A 2 -18.63 3.98 -46.25
N PRO A 3 -19.81 3.54 -45.76
CA PRO A 3 -20.34 3.95 -44.45
C PRO A 3 -19.43 3.53 -43.27
N LEU A 4 -18.61 2.50 -43.48
CA LEU A 4 -17.61 2.03 -42.53
C LEU A 4 -16.52 3.09 -42.23
N ARG A 5 -16.10 3.89 -43.22
CA ARG A 5 -15.10 4.94 -43.01
C ARG A 5 -15.61 6.06 -42.12
N TRP A 6 -16.90 6.39 -42.23
CA TRP A 6 -17.52 7.46 -41.47
C TRP A 6 -17.71 7.05 -40.00
N SER A 7 -18.10 5.79 -39.76
CA SER A 7 -18.17 5.21 -38.42
C SER A 7 -16.80 5.13 -37.74
N SER A 8 -15.74 4.77 -38.47
CA SER A 8 -14.38 4.70 -37.90
C SER A 8 -13.81 6.08 -37.55
N CYS A 9 -14.08 7.11 -38.35
CA CYS A 9 -13.66 8.48 -38.03
C CYS A 9 -14.38 9.04 -36.79
N LEU A 10 -15.67 8.77 -36.65
CA LEU A 10 -16.44 9.14 -35.44
C LEU A 10 -15.93 8.41 -34.19
N TRP A 11 -15.59 7.13 -34.31
CA TRP A 11 -15.07 6.34 -33.19
C TRP A 11 -13.68 6.83 -32.72
N LEU A 12 -12.80 7.19 -33.66
CA LEU A 12 -11.53 7.83 -33.34
C LEU A 12 -11.71 9.21 -32.71
N TRP A 13 -12.70 9.99 -33.14
CA TRP A 13 -13.05 11.26 -32.50
C TRP A 13 -13.51 11.09 -31.06
N PHE A 14 -14.35 10.08 -30.78
CA PHE A 14 -14.76 9.77 -29.41
C PHE A 14 -13.60 9.27 -28.54
N MET A 15 -12.66 8.51 -29.10
CA MET A 15 -11.43 8.12 -28.38
C MET A 15 -10.54 9.34 -28.10
N CYS A 16 -10.29 10.21 -29.07
CA CYS A 16 -9.47 11.41 -28.88
C CYS A 16 -10.12 12.42 -27.91
N ALA A 17 -11.43 12.63 -27.98
CA ALA A 17 -12.16 13.54 -27.09
C ALA A 17 -12.24 13.02 -25.64
N ASN A 18 -12.30 11.69 -25.43
CA ASN A 18 -12.22 11.10 -24.09
C ASN A 18 -10.80 11.18 -23.48
N VAL A 19 -9.76 11.42 -24.29
CA VAL A 19 -8.39 11.61 -23.79
C VAL A 19 -8.17 13.06 -23.30
N GLU A 20 -8.93 14.02 -23.82
CA GLU A 20 -8.86 15.43 -23.38
C GLU A 20 -9.90 15.80 -22.30
N CYS A 21 -10.95 14.98 -22.10
CA CYS A 21 -12.00 15.22 -21.10
C CYS A 21 -11.81 14.47 -19.78
N LEU A 22 -10.75 13.68 -19.62
CA LEU A 22 -10.30 13.39 -18.26
C LEU A 22 -9.86 14.73 -17.69
N PRO A 23 -10.52 15.25 -16.62
CA PRO A 23 -10.00 16.43 -15.96
C PRO A 23 -8.56 16.08 -15.68
N LYS A 24 -7.64 16.87 -16.25
CA LYS A 24 -6.21 16.75 -16.04
C LYS A 24 -6.07 16.41 -14.57
N PHE A 25 -5.85 15.14 -14.26
CA PHE A 25 -5.86 14.67 -12.89
C PHE A 25 -4.51 15.11 -12.41
N HIS A 26 -4.42 16.41 -12.19
CA HIS A 26 -3.41 17.06 -11.41
C HIS A 26 -3.70 16.53 -10.02
N VAL A 27 -3.20 15.31 -9.77
CA VAL A 27 -2.66 15.01 -8.46
C VAL A 27 -1.83 16.25 -8.14
N SER A 28 -2.29 17.02 -7.16
CA SER A 28 -1.72 18.32 -6.91
C SER A 28 -0.21 18.13 -6.82
N SER A 29 0.56 18.98 -7.49
CA SER A 29 2.03 18.96 -7.47
C SER A 29 2.64 19.20 -6.09
N ARG A 30 1.83 19.12 -5.02
CA ARG A 30 2.25 19.29 -3.64
C ARG A 30 3.05 18.10 -3.11
N ASP A 31 3.16 17.02 -3.88
CA ASP A 31 3.96 15.83 -3.55
C ASP A 31 5.07 15.58 -4.59
N GLN A 32 5.56 16.62 -5.27
CA GLN A 32 6.83 16.58 -5.99
C GLN A 32 7.87 17.41 -5.21
N ASP A 33 8.06 17.08 -3.94
CA ASP A 33 9.32 17.43 -3.29
C ASP A 33 10.35 16.40 -3.76
N ASP A 34 11.26 16.82 -4.63
CA ASP A 34 12.41 16.01 -5.06
C ASP A 34 13.38 15.67 -3.88
N ASP A 35 13.01 16.11 -2.67
CA ASP A 35 13.67 15.88 -1.38
C ASP A 35 13.00 14.74 -0.58
N PHE A 36 12.14 13.93 -1.22
CA PHE A 36 11.63 12.72 -0.58
C PHE A 36 12.80 11.79 -0.24
N PRO A 37 12.94 11.37 1.03
CA PRO A 37 14.03 10.48 1.41
C PRO A 37 13.88 9.15 0.68
N ASP A 38 14.99 8.60 0.18
CA ASP A 38 15.04 7.28 -0.46
C ASP A 38 14.48 6.16 0.43
N VAL A 39 14.33 6.41 1.73
CA VAL A 39 13.82 5.50 2.76
C VAL A 39 12.80 6.19 3.66
N PHE A 40 11.62 5.60 3.79
CA PHE A 40 10.54 6.09 4.63
C PHE A 40 10.46 5.30 5.93
N PRO A 41 10.81 5.90 7.08
CA PRO A 41 10.75 5.22 8.38
C PRO A 41 9.30 5.15 8.88
N VAL A 42 8.88 3.95 9.28
CA VAL A 42 7.58 3.69 9.90
C VAL A 42 7.79 2.96 11.21
N THR A 43 7.05 3.33 12.25
CA THR A 43 7.02 2.60 13.52
C THR A 43 5.66 1.94 13.69
N MET A 44 5.67 0.63 13.94
CA MET A 44 4.47 -0.19 14.09
C MET A 44 4.46 -0.87 15.48
N ASN A 45 3.28 -1.08 16.04
CA ASN A 45 3.11 -1.90 17.25
C ASN A 45 2.16 -3.06 16.95
N TYR A 46 2.65 -4.28 17.05
CA TYR A 46 1.82 -5.48 17.01
C TYR A 46 1.21 -5.73 18.37
N ILE A 47 -0.11 -5.86 18.42
CA ILE A 47 -0.84 -6.25 19.62
C ILE A 47 -1.27 -7.70 19.42
N VAL A 48 -0.72 -8.60 20.24
CA VAL A 48 -0.99 -10.03 20.17
C VAL A 48 -1.88 -10.40 21.35
N ASP A 49 -3.12 -10.81 21.05
CA ASP A 49 -3.98 -11.44 22.04
C ASP A 49 -3.57 -12.90 22.21
N ASP A 50 -2.97 -13.22 23.36
CA ASP A 50 -2.48 -14.57 23.67
C ASP A 50 -3.51 -15.44 24.40
N SER A 51 -4.73 -14.94 24.64
CA SER A 51 -5.77 -15.65 25.40
C SER A 51 -6.17 -17.01 24.80
N HIS A 52 -6.02 -17.17 23.48
CA HIS A 52 -6.39 -18.38 22.74
C HIS A 52 -5.30 -18.87 21.78
N ILE A 53 -4.06 -18.37 21.90
CA ILE A 53 -2.96 -18.81 21.05
C ILE A 53 -2.42 -20.15 21.54
N THR A 54 -2.59 -21.19 20.73
CA THR A 54 -1.96 -22.51 20.94
C THR A 54 -0.53 -22.58 20.39
N ASP A 55 -0.13 -21.59 19.59
CA ASP A 55 1.20 -21.51 19.01
C ASP A 55 2.25 -21.02 20.01
N ASN A 56 3.47 -21.53 19.87
CA ASN A 56 4.59 -21.03 20.66
C ASN A 56 4.85 -19.55 20.31
N LYS A 57 5.02 -18.71 21.34
CA LYS A 57 5.45 -17.30 21.24
C LYS A 57 6.55 -17.08 20.19
N GLN A 58 7.58 -17.92 20.17
CA GLN A 58 8.67 -17.81 19.19
C GLN A 58 8.21 -17.95 17.73
N LYS A 59 7.21 -18.81 17.47
CA LYS A 59 6.63 -18.96 16.13
C LYS A 59 5.85 -17.73 15.72
N VAL A 60 5.08 -17.15 16.65
CA VAL A 60 4.32 -15.91 16.42
C VAL A 60 5.27 -14.76 16.11
N GLU A 61 6.33 -14.57 16.90
CA GLU A 61 7.34 -13.53 16.67
C GLU A 61 8.09 -13.72 15.35
N ALA A 62 8.45 -14.96 15.01
CA ALA A 62 9.10 -15.27 13.74
C ALA A 62 8.18 -14.96 12.55
N TRP A 63 6.90 -15.29 12.67
CA TRP A 63 5.90 -14.98 11.64
C TRP A 63 5.70 -13.46 11.49
N LEU A 64 5.58 -12.72 12.60
CA LEU A 64 5.48 -11.25 12.60
C LEU A 64 6.71 -10.58 11.98
N SER A 65 7.90 -11.10 12.26
CA SER A 65 9.13 -10.64 11.61
C SER A 65 9.11 -10.90 10.11
N TYR A 66 8.71 -12.10 9.70
CA TYR A 66 8.61 -12.48 8.30
C TYR A 66 7.63 -11.59 7.53
N VAL A 67 6.41 -11.38 8.03
CA VAL A 67 5.43 -10.53 7.33
C VAL A 67 5.88 -9.07 7.25
N THR A 68 6.58 -8.57 8.27
CA THR A 68 7.13 -7.20 8.24
C THR A 68 8.20 -7.06 7.15
N GLN A 69 9.14 -8.00 7.09
CA GLN A 69 10.18 -8.01 6.04
C GLN A 69 9.58 -8.20 4.65
N LYS A 70 8.57 -9.07 4.53
CA LYS A 70 7.88 -9.31 3.27
C LYS A 70 7.15 -8.06 2.79
N ALA A 71 6.49 -7.34 3.68
CA ALA A 71 5.86 -6.06 3.35
C ALA A 71 6.90 -5.06 2.82
N MET A 72 8.01 -4.84 3.54
CA MET A 72 9.08 -3.95 3.05
C MET A 72 9.57 -4.33 1.65
N TYR A 73 9.79 -5.62 1.42
CA TYR A 73 10.23 -6.14 0.12
C TYR A 73 9.19 -5.91 -0.99
N GLU A 74 7.92 -6.18 -0.73
CA GLU A 74 6.85 -5.96 -1.72
C GLU A 74 6.68 -4.49 -2.04
N PHE A 75 6.79 -3.60 -1.05
CA PHE A 75 6.76 -2.16 -1.30
C PHE A 75 7.92 -1.71 -2.19
N GLN A 76 9.12 -2.24 -1.95
CA GLN A 76 10.28 -1.95 -2.78
C GLN A 76 10.10 -2.46 -4.22
N VAL A 77 9.60 -3.68 -4.40
CA VAL A 77 9.54 -4.33 -5.72
C VAL A 77 8.38 -3.82 -6.56
N PHE A 78 7.20 -3.60 -5.97
CA PHE A 78 6.00 -3.20 -6.72
C PHE A 78 5.84 -1.70 -6.84
N PHE A 79 6.20 -0.95 -5.80
CA PHE A 79 6.01 0.51 -5.77
C PHE A 79 7.31 1.28 -5.95
N HIS A 80 8.46 0.60 -6.08
CA HIS A 80 9.78 1.24 -6.15
C HIS A 80 10.04 2.19 -4.97
N PHE A 81 9.51 1.84 -3.81
CA PHE A 81 9.43 2.67 -2.62
C PHE A 81 10.02 1.94 -1.42
N THR A 82 11.07 2.49 -0.82
CA THR A 82 11.74 1.84 0.31
C THR A 82 11.04 2.20 1.62
N LEU A 83 10.35 1.23 2.21
CA LEU A 83 9.87 1.32 3.59
C LEU A 83 10.89 0.72 4.56
N ASN A 84 11.14 1.41 5.66
CA ASN A 84 11.86 0.87 6.80
C ASN A 84 10.92 0.80 8.02
N ILE A 85 10.35 -0.38 8.26
CA ILE A 85 9.42 -0.63 9.36
C ILE A 85 10.19 -1.10 10.59
N SER A 86 10.26 -0.23 11.60
CA SER A 86 10.60 -0.60 12.97
C SER A 86 9.33 -1.09 13.68
N TYR A 87 9.42 -2.14 14.50
CA TYR A 87 8.24 -2.66 15.18
C TYR A 87 8.50 -3.11 16.61
N THR A 88 7.46 -3.02 17.44
CA THR A 88 7.38 -3.64 18.76
C THR A 88 6.27 -4.68 18.79
N ILE A 89 6.37 -5.65 19.69
CA ILE A 89 5.32 -6.65 19.91
C ILE A 89 4.87 -6.56 21.36
N THR A 90 3.58 -6.29 21.55
CA THR A 90 2.92 -6.20 22.85
C THR A 90 1.98 -7.39 22.99
N TYR A 91 2.19 -8.23 23.99
CA TYR A 91 1.29 -9.34 24.30
C TYR A 91 0.25 -8.88 25.32
N LEU A 92 -1.02 -9.11 25.02
CA LEU A 92 -2.14 -8.82 25.91
C LEU A 92 -2.28 -9.90 26.98
N THR A 93 -1.33 -9.97 27.91
CA THR A 93 -1.44 -10.84 29.08
C THR A 93 -2.55 -10.33 29.99
N SER A 94 -3.79 -10.77 29.77
CA SER A 94 -4.98 -10.43 30.56
C SER A 94 -4.94 -9.02 31.17
N GLN A 95 -4.62 -7.99 30.38
CA GLN A 95 -4.72 -6.62 30.87
C GLN A 95 -6.21 -6.31 30.89
N SER A 96 -6.78 -6.25 32.09
CA SER A 96 -8.16 -5.83 32.35
C SER A 96 -8.52 -4.51 31.66
N ASP A 97 -7.51 -3.72 31.34
CA ASP A 97 -7.63 -2.33 30.91
C ASP A 97 -7.82 -2.20 29.38
N LEU A 98 -7.64 -3.30 28.63
CA LEU A 98 -7.83 -3.36 27.16
C LEU A 98 -9.00 -4.26 26.76
N LYS A 99 -9.65 -4.94 27.72
CA LYS A 99 -10.96 -5.57 27.54
C LYS A 99 -12.05 -4.52 27.76
N SER A 100 -12.33 -3.70 26.75
CA SER A 100 -13.59 -2.94 26.70
C SER A 100 -14.68 -3.71 25.99
#